data_AF-A0A955D5Q8-F1
#
_entry.id   AF-A0A955D5Q8-F1
#
_cell.length_a   1.000
_cell.length_b   1.000
_cell.length_c   1.000
_cell.angle_alpha   90.00
_cell.angle_beta   90.00
_cell.angle_gamma   90.00
#
_symmetry.space_group_name_H-M   'P 1'
#
loop_
_entity.id
_entity.type
_entity.pdbx_description
1 polymer ?
#
loop_
_entity_poly.entity_id
_entity_poly.type
_entity_poly.pdbx_seq_one_letter_code
_entity_poly.pdbx_strand_id
1 'polypeptide(L)'
;MFMRTLAVPAIASLAIGGAVFHAEGAGRVVANNDEWTLSNTGFNDPSDPGVFALNVVSFLTSRSPADLLVYSNNFGLTQAMFLDTLAGAGHQVTVSTATPFTLENLLTFDAVFVGGIDFDDQVLIDYVEAGGGVYICAGAGNSSDTANNAFMNHFGLQFNSLNGIQGALEIASGHPIFAGVDHLYQNNGSTITDLDPGDDAQILVFHTSGAGLYAVYEPGGCGPGGSDLNGDGAVNGADLGLLLGAWGPCPAGCCDADLNNDGIVDGADLGLLLADWSG
;
A
#
# COMPACT_ATOMS: atom_id res chain seq x y z
N MET A 1 -28.21 -26.75 62.55
CA MET A 1 -27.66 -27.18 61.26
C MET A 1 -28.67 -26.80 60.18
N PHE A 2 -28.64 -25.55 59.72
CA PHE A 2 -29.52 -25.03 58.66
C PHE A 2 -28.63 -24.64 57.49
N MET A 3 -28.72 -25.39 56.39
CA MET A 3 -28.06 -25.06 55.12
C MET A 3 -29.00 -24.13 54.35
N ARG A 4 -28.56 -22.88 54.10
CA ARG A 4 -29.21 -21.96 53.15
C ARG A 4 -28.52 -22.14 51.79
N THR A 5 -29.24 -22.67 50.82
CA THR A 5 -28.85 -22.70 49.41
C THR A 5 -29.03 -21.29 48.83
N LEU A 6 -27.93 -20.62 48.46
CA LEU A 6 -27.97 -19.36 47.70
C LEU A 6 -27.94 -19.72 46.21
N ALA A 7 -28.99 -19.34 45.48
CA ALA A 7 -29.03 -19.41 44.03
C ALA A 7 -28.13 -18.30 43.44
N VAL A 8 -27.22 -18.67 42.54
CA VAL A 8 -26.43 -17.75 41.74
C VAL A 8 -27.22 -17.44 40.46
N PRO A 9 -27.47 -16.18 40.09
CA PRO A 9 -28.17 -15.87 38.85
C PRO A 9 -27.25 -16.11 37.65
N ALA A 10 -27.78 -16.74 36.60
CA ALA A 10 -27.09 -16.93 35.34
C ALA A 10 -26.90 -15.57 34.65
N ILE A 11 -25.65 -15.20 34.39
CA ILE A 11 -25.32 -14.06 33.53
C ILE A 11 -25.53 -14.51 32.09
N ALA A 12 -26.48 -13.87 31.41
CA ALA A 12 -26.64 -14.02 29.97
C ALA A 12 -25.43 -13.38 29.27
N SER A 13 -24.56 -14.20 28.68
CA SER A 13 -23.51 -13.72 27.79
C SER A 13 -24.16 -13.17 26.51
N LEU A 14 -24.17 -11.84 26.39
CA LEU A 14 -24.42 -11.17 25.12
C LEU A 14 -23.16 -11.34 24.28
N ALA A 15 -23.23 -12.17 23.25
CA ALA A 15 -22.18 -12.25 22.24
C ALA A 15 -22.25 -10.97 21.39
N ILE A 16 -21.50 -9.95 21.81
CA ILE A 16 -21.19 -8.82 20.94
C ILE A 16 -20.21 -9.39 19.93
N GLY A 17 -20.66 -9.55 18.68
CA GLY A 17 -19.80 -9.90 17.56
C GLY A 17 -18.61 -8.96 17.58
N GLY A 18 -17.41 -9.52 17.68
CA GLY A 18 -16.18 -8.74 17.70
C GLY A 18 -16.07 -8.00 16.38
N ALA A 19 -16.38 -6.70 16.40
CA ALA A 19 -15.71 -5.78 15.51
C ALA A 19 -14.23 -5.93 15.85
N VAL A 20 -13.50 -6.57 14.94
CA VAL A 20 -12.05 -6.52 14.96
C VAL A 20 -11.74 -5.07 14.62
N PHE A 21 -11.44 -4.27 15.64
CA PHE A 21 -10.82 -2.98 15.42
C PHE A 21 -9.39 -3.27 14.96
N HIS A 22 -9.09 -3.03 13.68
CA HIS A 22 -7.72 -2.98 13.20
C HIS A 22 -6.96 -1.91 13.99
N ALA A 23 -5.80 -2.27 14.51
CA ALA A 23 -4.93 -1.35 15.24
C ALA A 23 -4.39 -0.26 14.30
N GLU A 24 -4.25 0.95 14.84
CA GLU A 24 -3.72 2.20 14.27
C GLU A 24 -2.55 2.00 13.29
N GLY A 25 -2.85 1.82 12.01
CA GLY A 25 -1.91 1.93 10.91
C GLY A 25 -2.50 2.90 9.90
N ALA A 26 -1.67 3.81 9.39
CA ALA A 26 -2.09 4.74 8.35
C ALA A 26 -2.28 3.96 7.03
N GLY A 27 -3.35 4.25 6.28
CA GLY A 27 -3.69 3.48 5.08
C GLY A 27 -2.68 3.68 3.97
N ARG A 28 -2.52 2.68 3.11
CA ARG A 28 -1.48 2.64 2.08
C ARG A 28 -2.06 2.33 0.72
N VAL A 29 -1.46 2.90 -0.32
CA VAL A 29 -1.80 2.58 -1.71
C VAL A 29 -0.54 2.15 -2.45
N VAL A 30 -0.65 1.07 -3.23
CA VAL A 30 0.33 0.69 -4.25
C VAL A 30 -0.34 0.84 -5.61
N ALA A 31 0.23 1.68 -6.46
CA ALA A 31 -0.21 1.88 -7.82
C ALA A 31 0.76 1.22 -8.80
N ASN A 32 0.22 0.38 -9.68
CA ASN A 32 0.93 -0.25 -10.77
C ASN A 32 0.35 0.26 -12.10
N ASN A 33 1.21 0.72 -13.01
CA ASN A 33 0.79 1.22 -14.30
C ASN A 33 0.15 0.15 -15.21
N ASP A 34 0.36 -1.13 -14.93
CA ASP A 34 0.07 -2.20 -15.88
C ASP A 34 -0.36 -3.54 -15.24
N GLU A 35 -1.58 -3.96 -15.59
CA GLU A 35 -2.20 -5.24 -15.29
C GLU A 35 -1.41 -6.46 -15.78
N TRP A 36 -0.57 -6.33 -16.81
CA TRP A 36 0.26 -7.42 -17.31
C TRP A 36 1.34 -7.85 -16.31
N THR A 37 1.72 -6.97 -15.37
CA THR A 37 2.72 -7.27 -14.33
C THR A 37 2.38 -8.54 -13.56
N LEU A 38 1.12 -8.68 -13.11
CA LEU A 38 0.66 -9.82 -12.30
C LEU A 38 -0.06 -10.90 -13.12
N SER A 39 -0.11 -10.73 -14.45
CA SER A 39 -0.66 -11.75 -15.34
C SER A 39 0.21 -13.00 -15.39
N ASN A 40 -0.36 -14.12 -15.83
CA ASN A 40 0.43 -15.33 -16.04
C ASN A 40 1.60 -15.12 -17.03
N THR A 41 1.47 -14.20 -17.99
CA THR A 41 2.58 -13.87 -18.89
C THR A 41 3.72 -13.18 -18.13
N GLY A 42 3.39 -12.31 -17.18
CA GLY A 42 4.37 -11.60 -16.36
C GLY A 42 5.12 -12.50 -15.39
N PHE A 43 4.59 -13.67 -15.03
CA PHE A 43 5.24 -14.68 -14.19
C PHE A 43 6.27 -15.55 -14.93
N ASN A 44 6.56 -15.27 -16.20
CA ASN A 44 7.63 -15.95 -16.92
C ASN A 44 8.98 -15.27 -16.69
N ASP A 45 10.05 -16.06 -16.68
CA ASP A 45 11.43 -15.58 -16.66
C ASP A 45 11.65 -14.49 -17.74
N PRO A 46 12.38 -13.41 -17.41
CA PRO A 46 13.20 -13.21 -16.21
C PRO A 46 12.49 -12.48 -15.06
N SER A 47 11.15 -12.38 -15.07
CA SER A 47 10.41 -11.50 -14.14
C SER A 47 10.09 -12.18 -12.80
N ASP A 48 9.99 -11.37 -11.73
CA ASP A 48 9.76 -11.82 -10.36
C ASP A 48 8.42 -11.32 -9.75
N PRO A 49 7.28 -11.37 -10.47
CA PRO A 49 6.03 -10.77 -9.98
C PRO A 49 5.47 -11.48 -8.74
N GLY A 50 5.84 -12.74 -8.50
CA GLY A 50 5.46 -13.45 -7.29
C GLY A 50 6.10 -12.86 -6.03
N VAL A 51 7.38 -12.51 -6.11
CA VAL A 51 8.11 -11.83 -5.01
C VAL A 51 7.51 -10.44 -4.80
N PHE A 52 7.31 -9.69 -5.90
CA PHE A 52 6.65 -8.38 -5.86
C PHE A 52 5.26 -8.44 -5.20
N ALA A 53 4.41 -9.40 -5.60
CA ALA A 53 3.06 -9.55 -5.04
C ALA A 53 3.07 -9.79 -3.52
N LEU A 54 4.00 -10.61 -3.03
CA LEU A 54 4.14 -10.88 -1.59
C LEU A 54 4.67 -9.68 -0.82
N ASN A 55 5.61 -8.93 -1.39
CA ASN A 55 6.10 -7.70 -0.79
C ASN A 55 5.01 -6.62 -0.74
N VAL A 56 4.21 -6.49 -1.81
CA VAL A 56 3.04 -5.59 -1.86
C VAL A 56 2.04 -5.94 -0.76
N VAL A 57 1.70 -7.22 -0.57
CA VAL A 57 0.81 -7.62 0.54
C VAL A 57 1.43 -7.25 1.89
N SER A 58 2.71 -7.56 2.09
CA SER A 58 3.42 -7.25 3.34
C SER A 58 3.47 -5.74 3.64
N PHE A 59 3.53 -4.92 2.59
CA PHE A 59 3.48 -3.46 2.70
C PHE A 59 2.06 -2.96 3.00
N LEU A 60 1.03 -3.53 2.36
CA LEU A 60 -0.35 -3.10 2.52
C LEU A 60 -1.01 -3.61 3.81
N THR A 61 -0.49 -4.66 4.45
CA THR A 61 -1.15 -5.31 5.59
C THR A 61 -0.29 -5.33 6.84
N SER A 62 -0.92 -5.11 8.01
CA SER A 62 -0.26 -5.24 9.33
C SER A 62 -0.23 -6.67 9.87
N ARG A 63 -0.86 -7.61 9.16
CA ARG A 63 -1.00 -9.03 9.53
C ARG A 63 -0.50 -9.94 8.42
N SER A 64 0.06 -11.08 8.80
CA SER A 64 0.36 -12.21 7.92
C SER A 64 0.08 -13.54 8.63
N PRO A 65 -0.72 -14.47 8.05
CA PRO A 65 -1.45 -14.32 6.79
C PRO A 65 -2.57 -13.27 6.88
N ALA A 66 -2.90 -12.70 5.73
CA ALA A 66 -3.87 -11.61 5.59
C ALA A 66 -5.16 -12.09 4.90
N ASP A 67 -6.27 -11.41 5.16
CA ASP A 67 -7.54 -11.57 4.44
C ASP A 67 -7.61 -10.53 3.32
N LEU A 68 -7.65 -11.00 2.06
CA LEU A 68 -7.50 -10.16 0.87
C LEU A 68 -8.77 -10.22 0.02
N LEU A 69 -9.23 -9.06 -0.46
CA LEU A 69 -10.27 -8.97 -1.48
C LEU A 69 -9.63 -8.64 -2.83
N VAL A 70 -9.83 -9.49 -3.82
CA VAL A 70 -9.62 -9.14 -5.23
C VAL A 70 -10.98 -8.74 -5.82
N TYR A 71 -11.23 -7.44 -5.87
CA TYR A 71 -12.42 -6.86 -6.49
C TYR A 71 -12.11 -6.52 -7.95
N SER A 72 -11.98 -7.56 -8.78
CA SER A 72 -11.61 -7.42 -10.18
C SER A 72 -12.07 -8.63 -10.99
N ASN A 73 -12.31 -8.42 -12.29
CA ASN A 73 -12.43 -9.46 -13.30
C ASN A 73 -11.24 -9.45 -14.29
N ASN A 74 -10.23 -8.62 -14.01
CA ASN A 74 -9.07 -8.44 -14.86
C ASN A 74 -8.15 -9.66 -14.78
N PHE A 75 -7.59 -10.08 -15.92
CA PHE A 75 -6.76 -11.27 -15.99
C PHE A 75 -5.47 -11.14 -15.16
N GLY A 76 -4.93 -9.93 -15.01
CA GLY A 76 -3.77 -9.66 -14.17
C GLY A 76 -3.99 -9.99 -12.70
N LEU A 77 -5.23 -9.92 -12.22
CA LEU A 77 -5.58 -10.15 -10.81
C LEU A 77 -6.37 -11.44 -10.57
N THR A 78 -6.83 -12.12 -11.63
CA THR A 78 -7.72 -13.30 -11.51
C THR A 78 -7.10 -14.59 -12.04
N GLN A 79 -5.89 -14.53 -12.61
CA GLN A 79 -5.20 -15.72 -13.10
C GLN A 79 -4.46 -16.50 -12.01
N ALA A 80 -4.25 -17.79 -12.28
CA ALA A 80 -3.79 -18.75 -11.30
C ALA A 80 -2.42 -18.40 -10.68
N MET A 81 -1.42 -17.94 -11.44
CA MET A 81 -0.09 -17.77 -10.86
C MET A 81 -0.04 -16.69 -9.77
N PHE A 82 -0.77 -15.59 -9.96
CA PHE A 82 -0.94 -14.58 -8.91
C PHE A 82 -1.71 -15.12 -7.70
N LEU A 83 -2.88 -15.73 -7.93
CA LEU A 83 -3.73 -16.22 -6.84
C LEU A 83 -3.08 -17.38 -6.05
N ASP A 84 -2.41 -18.30 -6.74
CA ASP A 84 -1.68 -19.42 -6.14
C ASP A 84 -0.45 -18.93 -5.37
N THR A 85 0.19 -17.84 -5.79
CA THR A 85 1.29 -17.22 -5.03
C THR A 85 0.79 -16.71 -3.68
N LEU A 86 -0.31 -15.95 -3.68
CA LEU A 86 -0.90 -15.42 -2.45
C LEU A 86 -1.41 -16.54 -1.53
N ALA A 87 -2.14 -17.50 -2.09
CA ALA A 87 -2.65 -18.65 -1.35
C ALA A 87 -1.52 -19.54 -0.82
N GLY A 88 -0.45 -19.71 -1.61
CA GLY A 88 0.75 -20.48 -1.24
C GLY A 88 1.51 -19.88 -0.05
N ALA A 89 1.46 -18.56 0.11
CA ALA A 89 1.96 -17.84 1.29
C ALA A 89 0.98 -17.87 2.48
N GLY A 90 -0.21 -18.44 2.32
CA GLY A 90 -1.20 -18.66 3.38
C GLY A 90 -2.28 -17.57 3.51
N HIS A 91 -2.25 -16.53 2.66
CA HIS A 91 -3.29 -15.50 2.64
C HIS A 91 -4.65 -16.07 2.25
N GLN A 92 -5.72 -15.55 2.85
CA GLN A 92 -7.09 -15.89 2.44
C GLN A 92 -7.51 -14.93 1.33
N VAL A 93 -7.70 -15.45 0.12
CA VAL A 93 -8.00 -14.62 -1.05
C VAL A 93 -9.46 -14.81 -1.47
N THR A 94 -10.23 -13.73 -1.40
CA THR A 94 -11.60 -13.67 -1.91
C THR A 94 -11.61 -12.95 -3.26
N VAL A 95 -11.90 -13.67 -4.35
CA VAL A 95 -12.06 -13.06 -5.68
C VAL A 95 -13.55 -12.86 -5.95
N SER A 96 -14.01 -11.61 -6.01
CA SER A 96 -15.44 -11.33 -6.17
C SER A 96 -15.69 -9.90 -6.62
N THR A 97 -16.43 -9.74 -7.70
CA THR A 97 -17.03 -8.44 -8.11
C THR A 97 -18.46 -8.27 -7.59
N ALA A 98 -18.99 -9.28 -6.89
CA ALA A 98 -20.36 -9.30 -6.35
C ALA A 98 -20.42 -8.92 -4.86
N THR A 99 -19.27 -8.82 -4.18
CA THR A 99 -19.19 -8.31 -2.82
C THR A 99 -19.75 -6.89 -2.82
N PRO A 100 -20.74 -6.54 -1.98
CA PRO A 100 -21.25 -5.18 -1.97
C PRO A 100 -20.11 -4.22 -1.60
N PHE A 101 -19.84 -3.27 -2.48
CA PHE A 101 -18.70 -2.36 -2.37
C PHE A 101 -19.05 -1.22 -1.41
N THR A 102 -19.01 -1.52 -0.12
CA THR A 102 -19.31 -0.60 0.99
C THR A 102 -18.16 -0.59 1.97
N LEU A 103 -17.93 0.53 2.65
CA LEU A 103 -16.86 0.67 3.65
C LEU A 103 -16.90 -0.44 4.70
N GLU A 104 -18.09 -0.74 5.24
CA GLU A 104 -18.28 -1.82 6.23
C GLU A 104 -17.77 -3.17 5.73
N ASN A 105 -18.00 -3.51 4.46
CA ASN A 105 -17.51 -4.76 3.90
C ASN A 105 -16.01 -4.70 3.60
N LEU A 106 -15.50 -3.58 3.08
CA LEU A 106 -14.07 -3.44 2.79
C LEU A 106 -13.23 -3.53 4.06
N LEU A 107 -13.69 -2.96 5.18
CA LEU A 107 -13.05 -3.06 6.50
C LEU A 107 -12.97 -4.49 7.07
N THR A 108 -13.62 -5.47 6.44
CA THR A 108 -13.44 -6.89 6.81
C THR A 108 -12.20 -7.53 6.15
N PHE A 109 -11.57 -6.83 5.22
CA PHE A 109 -10.35 -7.25 4.53
C PHE A 109 -9.16 -6.39 4.95
N ASP A 110 -7.99 -7.01 5.07
CA ASP A 110 -6.74 -6.32 5.37
C ASP A 110 -6.22 -5.51 4.17
N ALA A 111 -6.49 -5.97 2.95
CA ALA A 111 -6.23 -5.21 1.73
C ALA A 111 -7.19 -5.54 0.59
N VAL A 112 -7.36 -4.57 -0.31
CA VAL A 112 -8.23 -4.65 -1.49
C VAL A 112 -7.41 -4.45 -2.76
N PHE A 113 -7.51 -5.39 -3.70
CA PHE A 113 -6.88 -5.36 -5.01
C PHE A 113 -7.93 -5.04 -6.08
N VAL A 114 -7.73 -3.95 -6.81
CA VAL A 114 -8.62 -3.47 -7.89
C VAL A 114 -7.88 -3.28 -9.20
N GLY A 115 -8.59 -3.41 -10.32
CA GLY A 115 -8.05 -3.17 -11.65
C GLY A 115 -9.01 -3.61 -12.75
N GLY A 116 -9.06 -2.87 -13.86
CA GLY A 116 -9.88 -3.19 -15.03
C GLY A 116 -11.40 -3.24 -14.79
N ILE A 117 -11.89 -2.65 -13.71
CA ILE A 117 -13.31 -2.59 -13.33
C ILE A 117 -13.61 -1.25 -12.66
N ASP A 118 -14.87 -0.81 -12.76
CA ASP A 118 -15.37 0.37 -12.06
C ASP A 118 -15.67 0.03 -10.58
N PHE A 119 -15.43 0.98 -9.69
CA PHE A 119 -15.77 0.93 -8.28
C PHE A 119 -16.19 2.33 -7.78
N ASP A 120 -16.71 2.41 -6.56
CA ASP A 120 -17.04 3.71 -5.94
C ASP A 120 -15.76 4.31 -5.32
N ASP A 121 -15.23 5.37 -5.95
CA ASP A 121 -14.00 6.02 -5.51
C ASP A 121 -14.07 6.47 -4.05
N GLN A 122 -15.20 7.04 -3.61
CA GLN A 122 -15.34 7.57 -2.25
C GLN A 122 -15.28 6.45 -1.21
N VAL A 123 -15.91 5.31 -1.50
CA VAL A 123 -15.84 4.15 -0.59
C VAL A 123 -14.41 3.63 -0.46
N LEU A 124 -13.64 3.62 -1.55
CA LEU A 124 -12.25 3.15 -1.53
C LEU A 124 -11.32 4.17 -0.85
N ILE A 125 -11.57 5.47 -1.04
CA ILE A 125 -10.91 6.56 -0.29
C ILE A 125 -11.16 6.37 1.22
N ASP A 126 -12.43 6.29 1.63
CA ASP A 126 -12.82 6.14 3.04
C ASP A 126 -12.17 4.88 3.66
N TYR A 127 -12.01 3.81 2.88
CA TYR A 127 -11.34 2.59 3.33
C TYR A 127 -9.85 2.79 3.59
N VAL A 128 -9.13 3.46 2.69
CA VAL A 128 -7.71 3.80 2.91
C VAL A 128 -7.57 4.78 4.07
N GLU A 129 -8.38 5.82 4.15
CA GLU A 129 -8.35 6.77 5.29
C GLU A 129 -8.64 6.10 6.63
N ALA A 130 -9.38 4.99 6.64
CA ALA A 130 -9.62 4.16 7.82
C ALA A 130 -8.49 3.17 8.14
N GLY A 131 -7.37 3.21 7.42
CA GLY A 131 -6.19 2.36 7.63
C GLY A 131 -6.11 1.15 6.69
N GLY A 132 -6.97 1.05 5.69
CA GLY A 132 -6.98 -0.03 4.71
C GLY A 132 -5.83 0.05 3.70
N GLY A 133 -5.39 -1.11 3.21
CA GLY A 133 -4.39 -1.21 2.15
C GLY A 133 -5.02 -1.42 0.77
N VAL A 134 -4.63 -0.65 -0.24
CA VAL A 134 -5.13 -0.79 -1.61
C VAL A 134 -4.00 -1.05 -2.59
N TYR A 135 -4.16 -2.09 -3.40
CA TYR A 135 -3.40 -2.24 -4.65
C TYR A 135 -4.32 -1.90 -5.82
N ILE A 136 -3.84 -1.04 -6.72
CA ILE A 136 -4.54 -0.67 -7.93
C ILE A 136 -3.63 -0.84 -9.16
N CYS A 137 -4.12 -1.53 -10.19
CA CYS A 137 -3.43 -1.59 -11.48
C CYS A 137 -4.24 -0.96 -12.62
N ALA A 138 -3.53 -0.26 -13.49
CA ALA A 138 -4.03 0.31 -14.75
C ALA A 138 -3.67 -0.58 -15.96
N GLY A 139 -3.85 -0.09 -17.18
CA GLY A 139 -3.38 -0.75 -18.40
C GLY A 139 -4.42 -1.61 -19.11
N ALA A 140 -5.69 -1.58 -18.66
CA ALA A 140 -6.82 -2.34 -19.24
C ALA A 140 -7.22 -1.91 -20.66
N GLY A 141 -6.58 -0.86 -21.20
CA GLY A 141 -6.84 -0.35 -22.54
C GLY A 141 -8.25 0.22 -22.73
N ASN A 142 -8.99 0.44 -21.63
CA ASN A 142 -10.33 1.02 -21.61
C ASN A 142 -10.29 2.38 -20.88
N SER A 143 -11.44 3.07 -20.81
CA SER A 143 -11.58 4.33 -20.09
C SER A 143 -11.43 4.23 -18.56
N SER A 144 -11.19 3.03 -17.99
CA SER A 144 -11.15 2.82 -16.53
C SER A 144 -9.96 3.48 -15.88
N ASP A 145 -8.80 3.55 -16.55
CA ASP A 145 -7.60 4.15 -15.95
C ASP A 145 -7.85 5.61 -15.54
N THR A 146 -8.47 6.39 -16.42
CA THR A 146 -8.90 7.75 -16.11
C THR A 146 -10.14 7.81 -15.22
N ALA A 147 -10.97 6.76 -15.19
CA ALA A 147 -12.14 6.71 -14.32
C ALA A 147 -11.71 6.59 -12.84
N ASN A 148 -10.62 5.88 -12.57
CA ASN A 148 -10.06 5.70 -11.24
C ASN A 148 -9.32 6.95 -10.71
N ASN A 149 -9.16 8.00 -11.52
CA ASN A 149 -8.40 9.18 -11.12
C ASN A 149 -9.08 9.99 -10.01
N ALA A 150 -10.37 9.81 -9.75
CA ALA A 150 -10.99 10.42 -8.57
C ALA A 150 -10.38 9.85 -7.28
N PHE A 151 -10.26 8.51 -7.18
CA PHE A 151 -9.49 7.86 -6.12
C PHE A 151 -8.01 8.24 -6.14
N MET A 152 -7.34 8.12 -7.30
CA MET A 152 -5.88 8.34 -7.37
C MET A 152 -5.48 9.76 -6.97
N ASN A 153 -6.20 10.77 -7.47
CA ASN A 153 -5.87 12.18 -7.22
C ASN A 153 -6.04 12.56 -5.75
N HIS A 154 -6.90 11.85 -5.00
CA HIS A 154 -7.03 12.04 -3.56
C HIS A 154 -5.74 11.70 -2.81
N PHE A 155 -4.96 10.75 -3.34
CA PHE A 155 -3.69 10.27 -2.79
C PHE A 155 -2.48 10.78 -3.59
N GLY A 156 -2.57 11.96 -4.20
CA GLY A 156 -1.43 12.61 -4.86
C GLY A 156 -0.98 11.97 -6.19
N LEU A 157 -1.68 10.94 -6.69
CA LEU A 157 -1.27 10.19 -7.87
C LEU A 157 -2.27 10.35 -9.02
N GLN A 158 -1.84 10.10 -10.26
CA GLN A 158 -2.72 10.10 -11.43
C GLN A 158 -2.28 9.11 -12.49
N PHE A 159 -3.22 8.33 -13.04
CA PHE A 159 -3.01 7.61 -14.30
C PHE A 159 -3.26 8.53 -15.50
N ASN A 160 -2.40 8.44 -16.51
CA ASN A 160 -2.46 9.27 -17.69
C ASN A 160 -2.83 8.46 -18.93
N SER A 161 -1.96 8.49 -19.94
CA SER A 161 -2.12 7.77 -21.19
C SER A 161 -1.30 6.50 -21.20
N LEU A 162 -1.76 5.53 -21.99
CA LEU A 162 -0.96 4.35 -22.34
C LEU A 162 0.39 4.76 -22.93
N ASN A 163 1.45 4.09 -22.51
CA ASN A 163 2.82 4.58 -22.69
C ASN A 163 3.63 3.79 -23.75
N GLY A 164 3.08 2.70 -24.29
CA GLY A 164 3.74 1.86 -25.30
C GLY A 164 4.92 1.05 -24.78
N ILE A 165 5.16 1.01 -23.47
CA ILE A 165 6.29 0.32 -22.86
C ILE A 165 5.99 -1.18 -22.80
N GLN A 166 6.92 -2.02 -23.25
CA GLN A 166 6.71 -3.47 -23.37
C GLN A 166 7.96 -4.26 -22.96
N GLY A 167 7.74 -5.44 -22.40
CA GLY A 167 8.79 -6.40 -22.06
C GLY A 167 9.05 -6.50 -20.55
N ALA A 168 9.98 -7.38 -20.18
CA ALA A 168 10.49 -7.46 -18.82
C ALA A 168 11.47 -6.30 -18.59
N LEU A 169 11.14 -5.41 -17.64
CA LEU A 169 11.94 -4.26 -17.30
C LEU A 169 12.69 -4.51 -16.01
N GLU A 170 13.95 -4.08 -15.97
CA GLU A 170 14.75 -4.05 -14.75
C GLU A 170 14.11 -3.13 -13.71
N ILE A 171 14.05 -3.59 -12.47
CA ILE A 171 13.55 -2.84 -11.33
C ILE A 171 14.74 -2.35 -10.51
N ALA A 172 14.96 -1.04 -10.55
CA ALA A 172 15.98 -0.37 -9.76
C ALA A 172 15.31 0.54 -8.72
N SER A 173 14.88 -0.04 -7.61
CA SER A 173 14.28 0.68 -6.49
C SER A 173 14.69 0.05 -5.16
N GLY A 174 15.00 0.87 -4.16
CA GLY A 174 15.31 0.42 -2.79
C GLY A 174 14.06 0.18 -1.94
N HIS A 175 12.87 0.51 -2.46
CA HIS A 175 11.63 0.42 -1.68
C HIS A 175 11.30 -1.04 -1.33
N PRO A 176 10.80 -1.33 -0.11
CA PRO A 176 10.52 -2.70 0.34
C PRO A 176 9.63 -3.53 -0.59
N ILE A 177 8.70 -2.90 -1.33
CA ILE A 177 7.86 -3.62 -2.31
C ILE A 177 8.68 -4.30 -3.43
N PHE A 178 9.91 -3.85 -3.68
CA PHE A 178 10.82 -4.39 -4.69
C PHE A 178 11.97 -5.20 -4.11
N ALA A 179 11.97 -5.50 -2.80
CA ALA A 179 13.02 -6.32 -2.20
C ALA A 179 13.12 -7.70 -2.88
N GLY A 180 14.24 -7.97 -3.54
CA GLY A 180 14.49 -9.21 -4.28
C GLY A 180 13.73 -9.33 -5.61
N VAL A 181 13.22 -8.22 -6.16
CA VAL A 181 12.59 -8.15 -7.47
C VAL A 181 13.60 -7.59 -8.47
N ASP A 182 14.05 -8.40 -9.43
CA ASP A 182 14.99 -7.94 -10.44
C ASP A 182 14.26 -7.40 -11.67
N HIS A 183 13.21 -8.08 -12.14
CA HIS A 183 12.43 -7.64 -13.30
C HIS A 183 10.91 -7.73 -13.10
N LEU A 184 10.17 -6.84 -13.74
CA LEU A 184 8.72 -6.94 -13.88
C LEU A 184 8.28 -6.71 -15.33
N TYR A 185 7.28 -7.48 -15.75
CA TYR A 185 6.78 -7.44 -17.13
C TYR A 185 5.75 -6.33 -17.34
N GLN A 186 5.87 -5.64 -18.47
CA GLN A 186 5.03 -4.53 -18.89
C GLN A 186 4.50 -4.78 -20.30
N ASN A 187 3.29 -4.34 -20.60
CA ASN A 187 2.72 -4.33 -21.94
C ASN A 187 1.67 -3.22 -22.13
N ASN A 188 2.18 -2.02 -22.40
CA ASN A 188 1.43 -0.83 -22.76
C ASN A 188 0.50 -0.31 -21.64
N GLY A 189 0.99 -0.31 -20.39
CA GLY A 189 0.32 0.31 -19.25
C GLY A 189 0.19 1.83 -19.32
N SER A 190 -0.47 2.42 -18.33
CA SER A 190 -0.76 3.85 -18.23
C SER A 190 0.24 4.60 -17.33
N THR A 191 0.92 5.62 -17.86
CA THR A 191 1.90 6.39 -17.09
C THR A 191 1.30 6.94 -15.79
N ILE A 192 1.99 6.72 -14.68
CA ILE A 192 1.67 7.32 -13.39
C ILE A 192 2.40 8.66 -13.26
N THR A 193 1.68 9.68 -12.81
CA THR A 193 2.24 10.98 -12.40
C THR A 193 1.97 11.19 -10.92
N ASP A 194 2.98 11.69 -10.22
CA ASP A 194 2.87 12.29 -8.91
C ASP A 194 2.49 13.77 -9.10
N LEU A 195 1.36 14.16 -8.50
CA LEU A 195 0.73 15.47 -8.64
C LEU A 195 1.33 16.51 -7.69
N ASP A 196 1.89 16.07 -6.56
CA ASP A 196 2.50 16.93 -5.56
C ASP A 196 3.70 16.21 -4.91
N PRO A 197 4.91 16.35 -5.46
CA PRO A 197 6.10 15.63 -4.98
C PRO A 197 6.55 15.95 -3.54
N GLY A 198 5.84 16.82 -2.83
CA GLY A 198 6.05 17.12 -1.42
C GLY A 198 5.05 16.47 -0.47
N ASP A 199 4.10 15.67 -0.99
CA ASP A 199 3.17 14.89 -0.19
C ASP A 199 3.65 13.45 0.07
N ASP A 200 2.78 12.62 0.65
CA ASP A 200 3.07 11.23 1.00
C ASP A 200 3.07 10.26 -0.21
N ALA A 201 2.86 10.78 -1.42
CA ALA A 201 2.90 10.00 -2.65
C ALA A 201 4.28 10.03 -3.30
N GLN A 202 4.67 8.92 -3.93
CA GLN A 202 5.96 8.83 -4.59
C GLN A 202 5.93 7.87 -5.78
N ILE A 203 6.49 8.29 -6.91
CA ILE A 203 6.87 7.37 -7.99
C ILE A 203 8.18 6.65 -7.62
N LEU A 204 8.13 5.32 -7.53
CA LEU A 204 9.25 4.48 -7.12
C LEU A 204 10.12 4.00 -8.29
N VAL A 205 9.54 3.92 -9.49
CA VAL A 205 10.23 3.43 -10.69
C VAL A 205 9.82 4.28 -11.88
N PHE A 206 10.84 4.83 -12.57
CA PHE A 206 10.69 5.52 -13.84
C PHE A 206 11.28 4.70 -14.97
N HIS A 207 10.57 4.63 -16.09
CA HIS A 207 11.16 4.17 -17.35
C HIS A 207 12.12 5.25 -17.91
N THR A 208 13.05 4.86 -18.78
CA THR A 208 14.00 5.79 -19.43
C THR A 208 13.32 6.88 -20.28
N SER A 209 12.04 6.72 -20.63
CA SER A 209 11.23 7.75 -21.28
C SER A 209 10.72 8.83 -20.33
N GLY A 210 10.90 8.67 -19.02
CA GLY A 210 10.34 9.52 -17.96
C GLY A 210 8.94 9.11 -17.48
N ALA A 211 8.37 8.01 -17.98
CA ALA A 211 7.08 7.52 -17.52
C ALA A 211 7.20 6.85 -16.14
N GLY A 212 6.38 7.26 -15.18
CA GLY A 212 6.22 6.55 -13.90
C GLY A 212 5.51 5.22 -14.10
N LEU A 213 6.06 4.15 -13.52
CA LEU A 213 5.57 2.77 -13.68
C LEU A 213 4.94 2.23 -12.39
N TYR A 214 5.56 2.51 -11.26
CA TYR A 214 5.08 2.07 -9.96
C TYR A 214 5.16 3.23 -8.98
N ALA A 215 4.13 3.37 -8.17
CA ALA A 215 4.04 4.43 -7.17
C ALA A 215 3.40 3.92 -5.89
N VAL A 216 3.61 4.65 -4.82
CA VAL A 216 2.95 4.41 -3.52
C VAL A 216 2.37 5.70 -3.00
N TYR A 217 1.34 5.57 -2.17
CA TYR A 217 0.98 6.55 -1.15
C TYR A 217 1.23 5.86 0.20
N GLU A 218 2.09 6.47 1.01
CA GLU A 218 2.39 6.00 2.35
C GLU A 218 2.46 7.20 3.31
N PRO A 219 1.38 7.45 4.08
CA PRO A 219 1.37 8.51 5.07
C PRO A 219 2.36 8.19 6.19
N GLY A 220 3.34 9.09 6.38
CA GLY A 220 4.50 8.83 7.25
C GLY A 220 5.48 7.79 6.67
N GLY A 221 5.41 7.54 5.37
CA GLY A 221 6.31 6.65 4.65
C GLY A 221 7.66 7.28 4.37
N CYS A 222 8.62 6.40 4.07
CA CYS A 222 9.99 6.73 3.71
C CYS A 222 10.12 7.34 2.30
N GLY A 223 9.34 8.39 2.01
CA GLY A 223 9.76 9.39 1.03
C GLY A 223 11.13 9.97 1.44
N PRO A 224 11.76 10.86 0.66
CA PRO A 224 12.80 11.70 1.23
C PRO A 224 12.14 12.49 2.36
N GLY A 225 12.23 11.96 3.59
CA GLY A 225 11.62 12.55 4.77
C GLY A 225 12.09 13.98 4.81
N GLY A 226 11.17 14.91 4.62
CA GLY A 226 11.49 16.29 4.88
C GLY A 226 11.95 16.37 6.32
N SER A 227 13.00 17.16 6.59
CA SER A 227 13.45 17.40 7.96
C SER A 227 12.39 18.11 8.84
N ASP A 228 11.26 18.52 8.24
CA ASP A 228 10.04 19.01 8.88
C ASP A 228 9.13 17.82 9.26
N LEU A 229 9.38 17.28 10.45
CA LEU A 229 8.76 16.05 10.95
C LEU A 229 7.36 16.29 11.54
N ASN A 230 7.01 17.55 11.82
CA ASN A 230 5.68 17.91 12.35
C ASN A 230 4.76 18.56 11.31
N GLY A 231 5.27 18.85 10.10
CA GLY A 231 4.55 19.43 8.98
C GLY A 231 4.15 20.90 9.17
N ASP A 232 4.84 21.65 10.04
CA ASP A 232 4.51 23.05 10.35
C ASP A 232 5.14 24.06 9.37
N GLY A 233 5.95 23.58 8.43
CA GLY A 233 6.63 24.36 7.41
C GLY A 233 7.99 24.92 7.87
N ALA A 234 8.49 24.54 9.04
CA ALA A 234 9.78 24.97 9.55
C ALA A 234 10.56 23.83 10.24
N VAL A 235 11.81 23.59 9.82
CA VAL A 235 12.73 22.65 10.46
C VAL A 235 13.37 23.29 11.68
N ASN A 236 12.91 22.92 12.86
CA ASN A 236 13.30 23.56 14.11
C ASN A 236 13.40 22.58 15.31
N GLY A 237 13.38 23.13 16.53
CA GLY A 237 13.48 22.36 17.76
C GLY A 237 12.34 21.38 18.00
N ALA A 238 11.17 21.59 17.37
CA ALA A 238 10.07 20.66 17.41
C ALA A 238 10.40 19.36 16.67
N ASP A 239 10.94 19.47 15.45
CA ASP A 239 11.34 18.33 14.61
C ASP A 239 12.52 17.58 15.23
N LEU A 240 13.50 18.31 15.76
CA LEU A 240 14.59 17.70 16.53
C LEU A 240 14.03 16.89 17.71
N GLY A 241 12.99 17.39 18.39
CA GLY A 241 12.33 16.67 19.47
C GLY A 241 11.67 15.37 19.00
N LEU A 242 11.04 15.37 17.83
CA LEU A 242 10.45 14.18 17.21
C LEU A 242 11.52 13.18 16.80
N LEU A 243 12.61 13.62 16.16
CA LEU A 243 13.73 12.78 15.76
C LEU A 243 14.38 12.10 16.97
N LEU A 244 14.67 12.87 18.03
CA LEU A 244 15.23 12.33 19.27
C LEU A 244 14.25 11.37 19.99
N GLY A 245 12.94 11.58 19.84
CA GLY A 245 11.92 10.68 20.36
C GLY A 245 11.86 9.34 19.64
N ALA A 246 12.21 9.32 18.35
CA ALA A 246 12.22 8.14 17.49
C ALA A 246 13.58 7.40 17.46
N TRP A 247 14.57 7.86 18.22
CA TRP A 247 15.95 7.35 18.16
C TRP A 247 16.05 5.83 18.32
N GLY A 248 16.68 5.16 17.35
CA GLY A 248 16.85 3.72 17.30
C GLY A 248 16.21 3.05 16.08
N PRO A 249 16.11 1.71 16.08
CA PRO A 249 15.60 0.96 14.93
C PRO A 249 14.13 1.26 14.65
N CYS A 250 13.76 1.49 13.39
CA CYS A 250 12.36 1.63 12.98
C CYS A 250 11.71 0.23 12.84
N PRO A 251 10.71 -0.14 13.68
CA PRO A 251 10.14 -1.49 13.67
C PRO A 251 9.39 -1.86 12.37
N ALA A 252 9.03 -0.87 11.55
CA ALA A 252 8.35 -1.04 10.26
C ALA A 252 9.31 -0.90 9.04
N GLY A 253 10.62 -0.80 9.26
CA GLY A 253 11.62 -0.63 8.19
C GLY A 253 11.90 0.83 7.81
N CYS A 254 11.02 1.76 8.18
CA CYS A 254 11.28 3.19 8.22
C CYS A 254 10.31 3.86 9.20
N CYS A 255 10.65 5.05 9.67
CA CYS A 255 9.86 5.90 10.54
C CYS A 255 10.17 7.35 10.18
N ASP A 256 9.25 8.30 10.40
CA ASP A 256 9.36 9.68 9.88
C ASP A 256 10.74 10.34 10.11
N ALA A 257 11.38 10.00 11.22
CA ALA A 257 12.67 10.51 11.65
C ALA A 257 13.91 9.83 11.01
N ASP A 258 13.73 8.75 10.25
CA ASP A 258 14.77 8.04 9.48
C ASP A 258 14.94 8.73 8.13
N LEU A 259 15.55 9.90 8.17
CA LEU A 259 15.68 10.82 7.04
C LEU A 259 16.58 10.27 5.92
N ASN A 260 17.43 9.29 6.22
CA ASN A 260 18.30 8.64 5.24
C ASN A 260 17.77 7.29 4.72
N ASN A 261 16.65 6.81 5.30
CA ASN A 261 15.98 5.54 4.98
C ASN A 261 16.86 4.30 5.14
N ASP A 262 17.73 4.25 6.15
CA ASP A 262 18.59 3.09 6.45
C ASP A 262 17.98 2.11 7.48
N GLY A 263 16.78 2.43 7.97
CA GLY A 263 16.00 1.64 8.93
C GLY A 263 16.34 1.94 10.39
N ILE A 264 17.21 2.91 10.67
CA ILE A 264 17.63 3.30 12.02
C ILE A 264 17.67 4.83 12.12
N VAL A 265 16.91 5.39 13.06
CA VAL A 265 17.07 6.81 13.43
C VAL A 265 18.32 6.97 14.26
N ASP A 266 19.37 7.56 13.68
CA ASP A 266 20.63 7.79 14.36
C ASP A 266 21.27 9.16 14.07
N GLY A 267 22.59 9.26 14.26
CA GLY A 267 23.33 10.49 14.05
C GLY A 267 23.40 10.94 12.59
N ALA A 268 23.19 10.02 11.63
CA ALA A 268 23.12 10.34 10.21
C ALA A 268 21.85 11.15 9.91
N ASP A 269 20.70 10.75 10.45
CA ASP A 269 19.43 11.46 10.29
C ASP A 269 19.45 12.80 11.02
N LEU A 270 20.01 12.84 12.24
CA LEU A 270 20.25 14.11 12.90
C LEU A 270 21.11 15.06 12.04
N GLY A 271 22.09 14.52 11.32
CA GLY A 271 22.92 15.29 10.40
C GLY A 271 22.12 15.88 9.24
N LEU A 272 21.16 15.13 8.70
CA LEU A 272 20.23 15.59 7.66
C LEU A 272 19.28 16.66 8.20
N LEU A 273 18.68 16.43 9.37
CA LEU A 273 17.78 17.40 10.00
C LEU A 273 18.45 18.76 10.23
N LEU A 274 19.69 18.73 10.73
CA LEU A 274 20.45 19.97 10.97
C LEU A 274 20.93 20.64 9.68
N ALA A 275 21.04 19.92 8.57
CA ALA A 275 21.38 20.51 7.28
C ALA A 275 20.26 21.39 6.74
N ASP A 276 19.01 21.05 7.05
CA ASP A 276 17.81 21.75 6.59
C ASP A 276 17.27 22.77 7.60
N TRP A 277 17.98 23.00 8.70
CA TRP A 277 17.54 23.85 9.81
C TRP A 277 17.11 25.26 9.36
N SER A 278 15.85 25.62 9.60
CA SER A 278 15.28 26.91 9.16
C SER A 278 15.13 27.96 10.27
N GLY A 279 15.33 27.59 11.55
CA GLY A 279 15.40 28.54 12.68
C GLY A 279 14.17 28.58 13.56
#